data_AF-A0A534DY73-F1
#
_entry.id   AF-A0A534DY73-F1
#
_cell.length_a   1.000
_cell.length_b   1.000
_cell.length_c   1.000
_cell.angle_alpha   90.00
_cell.angle_beta   90.00
_cell.angle_gamma   90.00
#
_symmetry.space_group_name_H-M   'P 1'
#
loop_
_entity.id
_entity.type
_entity.pdbx_description
1 polymer ?
#
loop_
_entity_poly.entity_id
_entity_poly.type
_entity_poly.pdbx_seq_one_letter_code
_entity_poly.pdbx_strand_id
1 'polypeptide(L)'
;MGPLLVLAPQAAQCAARQTWSANSGARRAPASAHRVRPGSQAVAYTPTMRFGREYYQRYYFDPRTAVATRREIKARARLIAALTGHVGLPVRRILEAGCGTGMLRTALRRLLPRAHYVALESSEYLCRRYGWQRGRIETYRAPAPFDLVICYDVLQYLEAAAARRALANFGRLCRGVLYFSALTRLDLERNCDHERTDADVHLRSAHWYRARLRRQFREAGLGFWLRRGAPLTLWELEAE
;
A
#
# COMPACT_ATOMS: atom_id res chain seq x y z
N MET A 1 5.64 -14.11 -46.96
CA MET A 1 4.62 -13.14 -46.51
C MET A 1 3.66 -13.86 -45.57
N GLY A 2 3.74 -13.58 -44.27
CA GLY A 2 2.81 -14.08 -43.24
C GLY A 2 2.49 -12.92 -42.30
N PRO A 3 1.22 -12.73 -41.89
CA PRO A 3 0.82 -11.49 -41.25
C PRO A 3 1.34 -11.40 -39.81
N LEU A 4 1.88 -10.22 -39.50
CA LEU A 4 2.28 -9.79 -38.17
C LEU A 4 1.15 -10.00 -37.17
N LEU A 5 1.40 -10.77 -36.11
CA LEU A 5 0.58 -10.77 -34.92
C LEU A 5 0.93 -9.53 -34.10
N VAL A 6 0.02 -8.56 -34.14
CA VAL A 6 0.08 -7.30 -33.40
C VAL A 6 0.04 -7.57 -31.89
N LEU A 7 1.11 -7.20 -31.19
CA LEU A 7 1.17 -7.07 -29.73
C LEU A 7 0.13 -6.03 -29.27
N ALA A 8 -0.90 -6.50 -28.59
CA ALA A 8 -1.85 -5.62 -27.90
C ALA A 8 -1.17 -4.93 -26.69
N PRO A 9 -1.34 -3.61 -26.49
CA PRO A 9 -0.72 -2.90 -25.39
C PRO A 9 -1.37 -3.23 -24.03
N GLN A 10 -0.53 -3.43 -23.02
CA GLN A 10 -0.91 -3.60 -21.61
C GLN A 10 -1.59 -2.34 -21.07
N ALA A 11 -2.91 -2.37 -20.92
CA ALA A 11 -3.68 -1.35 -20.23
C ALA A 11 -4.05 -1.82 -18.81
N ALA A 12 -3.56 -1.08 -17.80
CA ALA A 12 -4.30 -0.54 -16.65
C ALA A 12 -3.32 -0.08 -15.56
N GLN A 13 -2.57 0.99 -15.85
CA GLN A 13 -2.30 2.01 -14.85
C GLN A 13 -3.54 2.90 -14.87
N CYS A 14 -4.17 3.19 -13.74
CA CYS A 14 -5.11 4.31 -13.62
C CYS A 14 -4.30 5.61 -13.70
N ALA A 15 -3.64 5.86 -14.82
CA ALA A 15 -2.96 7.12 -15.11
C ALA A 15 -4.01 8.10 -15.65
N ALA A 16 -4.14 9.26 -14.99
CA ALA A 16 -4.94 10.36 -15.48
C ALA A 16 -4.45 10.76 -16.89
N ARG A 17 -5.39 10.91 -17.84
CA ARG A 17 -5.09 11.50 -19.16
C ARG A 17 -4.71 12.97 -18.93
N GLN A 18 -3.46 13.33 -19.19
CA GLN A 18 -3.02 14.73 -19.11
C GLN A 18 -3.50 15.49 -20.34
N THR A 19 -4.40 16.45 -20.16
CA THR A 19 -4.63 17.53 -21.13
C THR A 19 -4.04 18.82 -20.56
N TRP A 20 -3.11 19.41 -21.31
CA TRP A 20 -2.48 20.69 -21.03
C TRP A 20 -3.51 21.84 -21.07
N SER A 21 -3.54 22.68 -20.04
CA SER A 21 -4.11 24.02 -20.12
C SER A 21 -3.44 24.94 -19.10
N ALA A 22 -2.86 26.03 -19.61
CA ALA A 22 -2.42 27.18 -18.85
C ALA A 22 -3.61 28.16 -18.74
N ASN A 23 -3.94 28.64 -17.53
CA ASN A 23 -3.80 30.07 -17.20
C ASN A 23 -4.18 30.42 -15.74
N SER A 24 -3.48 31.44 -15.28
CA SER A 24 -3.64 32.42 -14.19
C SER A 24 -4.95 32.60 -13.40
N GLY A 25 -4.78 33.06 -12.15
CA GLY A 25 -5.80 33.88 -11.46
C GLY A 25 -5.72 33.90 -9.94
N ALA A 26 -4.77 34.63 -9.35
CA ALA A 26 -4.78 34.94 -7.92
C ALA A 26 -5.82 36.04 -7.61
N ARG A 27 -6.74 35.80 -6.66
CA ARG A 27 -7.52 36.86 -5.99
C ARG A 27 -7.66 36.58 -4.49
N ARG A 28 -7.40 37.63 -3.71
CA ARG A 28 -7.38 37.70 -2.24
C ARG A 28 -8.79 37.66 -1.64
N ALA A 29 -8.90 37.09 -0.44
CA ALA A 29 -10.07 37.15 0.43
C ALA A 29 -10.02 38.35 1.39
N PRO A 30 -11.17 38.90 1.84
CA PRO A 30 -11.24 39.67 3.08
C PRO A 30 -11.79 38.82 4.24
N ALA A 31 -11.40 39.23 5.45
CA ALA A 31 -11.66 38.57 6.72
C ALA A 31 -12.80 39.23 7.53
N SER A 32 -13.22 38.52 8.59
CA SER A 32 -13.99 38.95 9.78
C SER A 32 -15.52 39.03 9.62
N ALA A 33 -16.36 38.77 10.62
CA ALA A 33 -16.27 38.02 11.88
C ALA A 33 -17.72 37.88 12.37
N HIS A 34 -18.22 36.66 12.64
CA HIS A 34 -19.52 36.48 13.28
C HIS A 34 -19.38 35.68 14.58
N ARG A 35 -19.85 36.35 15.64
CA ARG A 35 -19.86 35.96 17.05
C ARG A 35 -20.91 34.86 17.27
N VAL A 36 -20.51 33.71 17.80
CA VAL A 36 -21.42 32.59 18.14
C VAL A 36 -21.73 32.60 19.65
N ARG A 37 -23.02 32.51 20.00
CA ARG A 37 -23.53 32.28 21.37
C ARG A 37 -23.55 30.77 21.67
N PRO A 38 -23.23 30.32 22.90
CA PRO A 38 -23.21 28.90 23.22
C PRO A 38 -24.60 28.41 23.68
N GLY A 39 -25.06 27.31 23.12
CA GLY A 39 -26.26 26.63 23.59
C GLY A 39 -26.79 25.59 22.62
N SER A 40 -26.23 24.37 22.65
CA SER A 40 -26.97 23.13 22.38
C SER A 40 -26.06 21.90 22.51
N GLN A 41 -26.40 21.08 23.50
CA GLN A 41 -26.18 19.63 23.64
C GLN A 41 -24.98 19.01 22.89
N ALA A 42 -23.95 18.68 23.66
CA ALA A 42 -22.84 17.86 23.20
C ALA A 42 -23.34 16.46 22.84
N VAL A 43 -23.58 16.23 21.55
CA VAL A 43 -23.58 14.88 20.97
C VAL A 43 -22.19 14.33 21.24
N ALA A 44 -22.10 13.24 22.02
CA ALA A 44 -20.83 12.57 22.30
C ALA A 44 -20.15 12.25 20.97
N TYR A 45 -19.07 12.98 20.66
CA TYR A 45 -18.20 12.72 19.52
C TYR A 45 -17.61 11.33 19.71
N THR A 46 -18.20 10.33 19.05
CA THR A 46 -17.51 9.07 18.85
C THR A 46 -16.42 9.39 17.83
N PRO A 47 -15.12 9.29 18.17
CA PRO A 47 -14.09 9.54 17.20
C PRO A 47 -14.38 8.62 16.03
N THR A 48 -14.71 9.20 14.87
CA THR A 48 -14.88 8.45 13.64
C THR A 48 -13.60 7.66 13.46
N MET A 49 -13.66 6.35 13.71
CA MET A 49 -12.55 5.48 13.43
C MET A 49 -12.28 5.63 11.94
N ARG A 50 -11.19 6.31 11.58
CA ARG A 50 -10.81 6.61 10.20
C ARG A 50 -10.94 5.39 9.27
N PHE A 51 -10.68 4.20 9.81
CA PHE A 51 -10.85 2.90 9.14
C PHE A 51 -12.06 2.12 9.68
N GLY A 52 -13.23 2.76 9.67
CA GLY A 52 -14.52 2.20 10.04
C GLY A 52 -15.29 1.59 8.87
N ARG A 53 -16.54 1.21 9.09
CA ARG A 53 -17.39 0.56 8.08
C ARG A 53 -17.57 1.44 6.84
N GLU A 54 -17.82 2.73 7.05
CA GLU A 54 -18.09 3.73 6.01
C GLU A 54 -16.88 3.93 5.10
N TYR A 55 -15.68 3.95 5.69
CA TYR A 55 -14.42 4.02 4.96
C TYR A 55 -14.29 2.84 3.99
N TYR A 56 -14.43 1.60 4.49
CA TYR A 56 -14.32 0.42 3.63
C TYR A 56 -15.49 0.29 2.66
N GLN A 57 -16.67 0.79 3.01
CA GLN A 57 -17.80 0.86 2.10
C GLN A 57 -17.45 1.69 0.86
N ARG A 58 -16.93 2.90 1.06
CA ARG A 58 -16.51 3.79 -0.03
C ARG A 58 -15.32 3.24 -0.80
N TYR A 59 -14.21 2.95 -0.13
CA TYR A 59 -12.95 2.68 -0.84
C TYR A 59 -12.76 1.22 -1.26
N TYR A 60 -13.61 0.28 -0.84
CA TYR A 60 -13.40 -1.14 -1.12
C TYR A 60 -14.65 -1.94 -1.50
N PHE A 61 -15.83 -1.62 -0.96
CA PHE A 61 -17.03 -2.44 -1.19
C PHE A 61 -17.95 -1.89 -2.30
N ASP A 62 -18.04 -0.57 -2.46
CA ASP A 62 -18.77 0.03 -3.56
C ASP A 62 -17.94 -0.03 -4.85
N PRO A 63 -18.36 -0.80 -5.88
CA PRO A 63 -17.59 -0.96 -7.11
C PRO A 63 -17.39 0.36 -7.88
N ARG A 64 -18.21 1.40 -7.64
CA ARG A 64 -18.08 2.70 -8.31
C ARG A 64 -16.92 3.53 -7.73
N THR A 65 -16.61 3.33 -6.46
CA THR A 65 -15.64 4.15 -5.71
C THR A 65 -14.46 3.34 -5.18
N ALA A 66 -14.47 2.01 -5.33
CA ALA A 66 -13.42 1.13 -4.85
C ALA A 66 -12.05 1.48 -5.44
N VAL A 67 -11.01 1.60 -4.62
CA VAL A 67 -9.66 2.02 -5.03
C VAL A 67 -8.96 1.01 -5.96
N ALA A 68 -9.32 -0.28 -5.87
CA ALA A 68 -8.72 -1.33 -6.67
C ALA A 68 -9.75 -2.37 -7.12
N THR A 69 -9.58 -2.85 -8.34
CA THR A 69 -10.36 -3.93 -8.92
C THR A 69 -9.79 -5.30 -8.54
N ARG A 70 -10.64 -6.33 -8.61
CA ARG A 70 -10.21 -7.73 -8.44
C ARG A 70 -9.14 -8.14 -9.47
N ARG A 71 -9.18 -7.57 -10.69
CA ARG A 71 -8.21 -7.86 -11.75
C ARG A 71 -6.83 -7.32 -11.39
N GLU A 72 -6.75 -6.07 -10.94
CA GLU A 72 -5.49 -5.44 -10.51
C GLU A 72 -4.86 -6.18 -9.34
N ILE A 73 -5.64 -6.53 -8.30
CA ILE A 73 -5.11 -7.28 -7.15
C ILE A 73 -4.62 -8.69 -7.56
N LYS A 74 -5.33 -9.39 -8.46
CA LYS A 74 -4.87 -10.68 -8.98
C LYS A 74 -3.57 -10.54 -9.78
N ALA A 75 -3.45 -9.52 -10.62
CA ALA A 75 -2.22 -9.26 -11.37
C ALA A 75 -1.05 -8.97 -10.41
N ARG A 76 -1.28 -8.15 -9.38
CA ARG A 76 -0.29 -7.86 -8.33
C ARG A 76 0.14 -9.12 -7.57
N ALA A 77 -0.80 -9.98 -7.18
CA ALA A 77 -0.50 -11.24 -6.52
C ALA A 77 0.37 -12.17 -7.40
N ARG A 78 0.06 -12.25 -8.71
CA ARG A 78 0.88 -13.02 -9.67
C ARG A 78 2.28 -12.46 -9.78
N LEU A 79 2.42 -11.14 -9.88
CA LEU A 79 3.74 -10.49 -9.95
C LEU A 79 4.56 -10.78 -8.68
N ILE A 80 3.95 -10.68 -7.49
CA ILE A 80 4.62 -10.99 -6.23
C ILE A 80 5.07 -12.45 -6.20
N ALA A 81 4.19 -13.40 -6.52
CA ALA A 81 4.54 -14.82 -6.53
C ALA A 81 5.64 -15.13 -7.57
N ALA A 82 5.51 -14.57 -8.78
CA ALA A 82 6.49 -14.75 -9.85
C ALA A 82 7.88 -14.23 -9.46
N LEU A 83 7.96 -13.02 -8.89
CA LEU A 83 9.25 -12.48 -8.46
C LEU A 83 9.88 -13.32 -7.36
N THR A 84 9.11 -13.80 -6.38
CA THR A 84 9.66 -14.68 -5.33
C THR A 84 10.18 -16.01 -5.90
N GLY A 85 9.54 -16.55 -6.93
CA GLY A 85 10.04 -17.74 -7.64
C GLY A 85 11.28 -17.44 -8.47
N HIS A 86 11.30 -16.31 -9.17
CA HIS A 86 12.40 -15.87 -10.02
C HIS A 86 13.71 -15.70 -9.24
N VAL A 87 13.67 -15.08 -8.05
CA VAL A 87 14.86 -14.93 -7.18
C VAL A 87 15.19 -16.20 -6.39
N GLY A 88 14.49 -17.32 -6.64
CA GLY A 88 14.73 -18.60 -5.98
C GLY A 88 14.33 -18.65 -4.51
N LEU A 89 13.43 -17.76 -4.04
CA LEU A 89 13.02 -17.72 -2.64
C LEU A 89 11.92 -18.77 -2.35
N PRO A 90 12.18 -19.82 -1.54
CA PRO A 90 11.12 -20.72 -1.08
C PRO A 90 10.23 -20.02 -0.05
N VAL A 91 9.09 -19.50 -0.47
CA VAL A 91 8.15 -18.80 0.42
C VAL A 91 7.40 -19.79 1.31
N ARG A 92 7.68 -19.78 2.63
CA ARG A 92 7.02 -20.59 3.65
C ARG A 92 6.23 -19.77 4.66
N ARG A 93 6.61 -18.50 4.88
CA ARG A 93 5.95 -17.58 5.81
C ARG A 93 5.72 -16.23 5.15
N ILE A 94 4.47 -15.80 5.11
CA ILE A 94 4.04 -14.51 4.55
C ILE A 94 3.44 -13.65 5.65
N LEU A 95 3.84 -12.39 5.73
CA LEU A 95 3.16 -11.35 6.49
C LEU A 95 2.60 -10.31 5.53
N GLU A 96 1.29 -10.06 5.58
CA GLU A 96 0.66 -8.90 4.96
C GLU A 96 0.27 -7.91 6.06
N ALA A 97 1.00 -6.80 6.13
CA ALA A 97 0.79 -5.74 7.09
C ALA A 97 -0.17 -4.69 6.53
N GLY A 98 -1.30 -4.47 7.20
CA GLY A 98 -2.40 -3.66 6.68
C GLY A 98 -3.12 -4.37 5.54
N CYS A 99 -3.54 -5.61 5.78
CA CYS A 99 -4.13 -6.48 4.74
C CYS A 99 -5.51 -6.04 4.25
N GLY A 100 -6.16 -5.08 4.91
CA GLY A 100 -7.45 -4.55 4.51
C GLY A 100 -8.49 -5.65 4.33
N THR A 101 -9.20 -5.65 3.21
CA THR A 101 -10.24 -6.65 2.92
C THR A 101 -9.68 -8.04 2.56
N GLY A 102 -8.36 -8.25 2.58
CA GLY A 102 -7.72 -9.55 2.33
C GLY A 102 -7.80 -10.03 0.88
N MET A 103 -8.03 -9.12 -0.07
CA MET A 103 -8.09 -9.46 -1.51
C MET A 103 -6.77 -10.06 -1.99
N LEU A 104 -5.64 -9.52 -1.55
CA LEU A 104 -4.32 -10.01 -1.94
C LEU A 104 -4.02 -11.37 -1.31
N ARG A 105 -4.28 -11.54 0.00
CA ARG A 105 -4.26 -12.85 0.68
C ARG A 105 -5.02 -13.93 -0.08
N THR A 106 -6.24 -13.61 -0.53
CA THR A 106 -7.10 -14.58 -1.25
C THR A 106 -6.42 -15.09 -2.52
N ALA A 107 -5.77 -14.20 -3.28
CA ALA A 107 -5.04 -14.58 -4.48
C ALA A 107 -3.72 -15.31 -4.16
N LEU A 108 -2.93 -14.80 -3.20
CA LEU A 108 -1.63 -15.37 -2.84
C LEU A 108 -1.74 -16.76 -2.21
N ARG A 109 -2.78 -17.07 -1.44
CA ARG A 109 -2.99 -18.43 -0.91
C ARG A 109 -3.14 -19.49 -2.00
N ARG A 110 -3.59 -19.11 -3.20
CA ARG A 110 -3.67 -20.03 -4.35
C ARG A 110 -2.32 -20.19 -5.06
N LEU A 111 -1.55 -19.11 -5.14
CA LEU A 111 -0.26 -19.08 -5.83
C LEU A 111 0.89 -19.63 -4.99
N LEU A 112 0.80 -19.49 -3.66
CA LEU A 112 1.80 -19.91 -2.68
C LEU A 112 1.12 -20.81 -1.61
N PRO A 113 0.53 -21.95 -2.01
CA PRO A 113 -0.35 -22.74 -1.14
C PRO A 113 0.35 -23.37 0.07
N ARG A 114 1.69 -23.52 0.00
CA ARG A 114 2.50 -24.08 1.09
C ARG A 114 2.93 -23.04 2.13
N ALA A 115 2.59 -21.77 1.93
CA ALA A 115 2.99 -20.70 2.83
C ALA A 115 1.98 -20.49 3.96
N HIS A 116 2.48 -20.40 5.20
CA HIS A 116 1.71 -19.91 6.32
C HIS A 116 1.53 -18.39 6.19
N TYR A 117 0.27 -17.93 6.17
CA TYR A 117 -0.09 -16.55 5.86
C TYR A 117 -0.62 -15.82 7.09
N VAL A 118 0.06 -14.74 7.50
CA VAL A 118 -0.39 -13.82 8.55
C VAL A 118 -0.96 -12.57 7.91
N ALA A 119 -2.25 -12.32 8.12
CA ALA A 119 -2.95 -11.09 7.75
C ALA A 119 -3.07 -10.20 8.99
N LEU A 120 -2.30 -9.12 9.05
CA LEU A 120 -2.26 -8.17 10.14
C LEU A 120 -3.07 -6.93 9.77
N GLU A 121 -3.99 -6.51 10.64
CA GLU A 121 -4.82 -5.33 10.41
C GLU A 121 -5.03 -4.52 11.70
N SER A 122 -5.13 -3.20 11.58
CA SER A 122 -5.36 -2.29 12.69
C SER A 122 -6.84 -1.93 12.88
N SER A 123 -7.62 -1.94 11.79
CA SER A 123 -9.06 -1.71 11.83
C SER A 123 -9.78 -2.78 12.63
N GLU A 124 -10.38 -2.39 13.74
CA GLU A 124 -11.19 -3.29 14.55
C GLU A 124 -12.39 -3.84 13.77
N TYR A 125 -13.01 -3.02 12.90
CA TYR A 125 -14.11 -3.44 12.05
C TYR A 125 -13.71 -4.61 11.15
N LEU A 126 -12.58 -4.51 10.44
CA LEU A 126 -12.11 -5.59 9.58
C LEU A 126 -11.62 -6.81 10.37
N CYS A 127 -10.95 -6.61 11.50
CA CYS A 127 -10.53 -7.72 12.35
C CYS A 127 -11.73 -8.54 12.82
N ARG A 128 -12.79 -7.87 13.30
CA ARG A 128 -14.05 -8.53 13.69
C ARG A 128 -14.73 -9.21 12.50
N ARG A 129 -14.77 -8.56 11.33
CA ARG A 129 -15.46 -9.07 10.14
C ARG A 129 -14.77 -10.28 9.49
N TYR A 130 -13.44 -10.31 9.46
CA TYR A 130 -12.68 -11.28 8.68
C TYR A 130 -11.77 -12.19 9.51
N GLY A 131 -11.68 -11.97 10.83
CA GLY A 131 -10.81 -12.76 11.70
C GLY A 131 -9.32 -12.47 11.50
N TRP A 132 -8.98 -11.27 11.02
CA TRP A 132 -7.58 -10.85 10.91
C TRP A 132 -6.93 -10.68 12.27
N GLN A 133 -5.60 -10.85 12.29
CA GLN A 133 -4.84 -10.60 13.50
C GLN A 133 -4.80 -9.09 13.75
N ARG A 134 -5.36 -8.65 14.89
CA ARG A 134 -5.33 -7.24 15.28
C ARG A 134 -3.92 -6.82 15.65
N GLY A 135 -3.41 -5.77 15.03
CA GLY A 135 -2.11 -5.20 15.39
C GLY A 135 -1.62 -4.09 14.47
N ARG A 136 -0.47 -3.51 14.82
CA ARG A 136 0.13 -2.35 14.14
C ARG A 136 1.56 -2.67 13.73
N ILE A 137 1.93 -2.40 12.48
CA ILE A 137 3.21 -2.86 11.92
C ILE A 137 4.43 -2.22 12.59
N GLU A 138 4.32 -1.01 13.11
CA GLU A 138 5.42 -0.31 13.77
C GLU A 138 5.79 -0.89 15.15
N THR A 139 4.88 -1.63 15.78
CA THR A 139 5.10 -2.30 17.08
C THR A 139 5.02 -3.82 16.99
N TYR A 140 4.56 -4.37 15.88
CA TYR A 140 4.41 -5.82 15.69
C TYR A 140 5.72 -6.58 15.95
N ARG A 141 5.58 -7.75 16.57
CA ARG A 141 6.64 -8.71 16.84
C ARG A 141 6.15 -10.09 16.42
N ALA A 142 7.05 -10.87 15.86
CA ALA A 142 6.82 -12.26 15.53
C ALA A 142 7.97 -13.10 16.10
N PRO A 143 7.71 -14.35 16.51
CA PRO A 143 8.74 -15.23 17.07
C PRO A 143 9.82 -15.62 16.03
N ALA A 144 9.48 -15.54 14.74
CA ALA A 144 10.39 -15.79 13.64
C ALA A 144 10.08 -14.86 12.46
N PRO A 145 11.11 -14.43 11.70
CA PRO A 145 10.92 -13.61 10.50
C PRO A 145 10.13 -14.34 9.41
N PHE A 146 9.71 -13.56 8.41
CA PHE A 146 8.93 -13.97 7.25
C PHE A 146 9.81 -13.95 6.01
N ASP A 147 9.56 -14.91 5.11
CA ASP A 147 10.23 -14.97 3.81
C ASP A 147 9.76 -13.83 2.92
N LEU A 148 8.46 -13.56 2.96
CA LEU A 148 7.80 -12.50 2.21
C LEU A 148 7.05 -11.58 3.18
N VAL A 149 7.40 -10.30 3.21
CA VAL A 149 6.62 -9.26 3.88
C VAL A 149 5.98 -8.37 2.83
N ILE A 150 4.69 -8.08 2.99
CA ILE A 150 3.92 -7.21 2.12
C ILE A 150 3.39 -6.05 2.96
N CYS A 151 3.60 -4.83 2.50
CA CYS A 151 2.98 -3.62 3.03
C CYS A 151 2.62 -2.72 1.86
N TYR A 152 1.38 -2.81 1.41
CA TYR A 152 0.91 -2.17 0.18
C TYR A 152 -0.14 -1.11 0.51
N ASP A 153 0.23 0.15 0.31
CA ASP A 153 -0.65 1.31 0.46
C ASP A 153 -1.15 1.54 1.90
N VAL A 154 -0.22 1.46 2.85
CA VAL A 154 -0.50 1.55 4.30
C VAL A 154 0.25 2.70 4.98
N LEU A 155 1.55 2.86 4.72
CA LEU A 155 2.39 3.76 5.55
C LEU A 155 2.10 5.25 5.33
N GLN A 156 1.40 5.64 4.27
CA GLN A 156 0.93 7.01 4.10
C GLN A 156 -0.08 7.43 5.17
N TYR A 157 -0.80 6.49 5.79
CA TYR A 157 -1.74 6.77 6.88
C TYR A 157 -1.05 6.94 8.24
N LEU A 158 0.23 6.59 8.34
CA LEU A 158 0.98 6.71 9.58
C LEU A 158 1.67 8.07 9.67
N GLU A 159 1.68 8.63 10.88
CA GLU A 159 2.53 9.76 11.23
C GLU A 159 4.01 9.46 11.01
N ALA A 160 4.83 10.49 10.78
CA ALA A 160 6.22 10.32 10.38
C ALA A 160 7.06 9.47 11.36
N ALA A 161 6.79 9.57 12.67
CA ALA A 161 7.46 8.75 13.68
C ALA A 161 7.06 7.27 13.59
N ALA A 162 5.77 6.98 13.41
CA ALA A 162 5.27 5.62 13.27
C ALA A 162 5.74 4.98 11.95
N ALA A 163 5.70 5.72 10.84
CA ALA A 163 6.22 5.28 9.55
C ALA A 163 7.72 4.92 9.62
N ARG A 164 8.54 5.74 10.30
CA ARG A 164 9.97 5.42 10.55
C ARG A 164 10.14 4.11 11.31
N ARG A 165 9.35 3.91 12.38
CA ARG A 165 9.39 2.67 13.16
C ARG A 165 8.97 1.45 12.34
N ALA A 166 7.92 1.58 11.51
CA ALA A 166 7.47 0.51 10.60
C ALA A 166 8.57 0.12 9.59
N LEU A 167 9.18 1.10 8.92
CA LEU A 167 10.26 0.86 7.96
C LEU A 167 11.47 0.18 8.61
N ALA A 168 11.84 0.58 9.83
CA ALA A 168 12.87 -0.10 10.59
C ALA A 168 12.45 -1.52 10.98
N ASN A 169 11.18 -1.72 11.35
CA ASN A 169 10.63 -3.01 11.75
C ASN A 169 10.59 -4.03 10.61
N PHE A 170 10.41 -3.60 9.35
CA PHE A 170 10.48 -4.52 8.21
C PHE A 170 11.78 -5.28 8.15
N GLY A 171 12.92 -4.66 8.47
CA GLY A 171 14.17 -5.39 8.47
C GLY A 171 14.39 -6.33 9.66
N ARG A 172 13.55 -6.27 10.70
CA ARG A 172 13.47 -7.33 11.72
C ARG A 172 12.54 -8.46 11.30
N LEU A 173 11.46 -8.11 10.61
CA LEU A 173 10.39 -9.04 10.24
C LEU A 173 10.66 -9.78 8.92
N CYS A 174 11.45 -9.22 8.01
CA CYS A 174 11.68 -9.78 6.68
C CYS A 174 13.08 -10.37 6.56
N ARG A 175 13.17 -11.64 6.17
CA ARG A 175 14.44 -12.32 5.85
C ARG A 175 14.67 -12.55 4.35
N GLY A 176 13.67 -12.30 3.51
CA GLY A 176 13.73 -12.53 2.06
C GLY A 176 13.30 -11.29 1.28
N VAL A 177 12.08 -11.30 0.75
CA VAL A 177 11.54 -10.23 -0.09
C VAL A 177 10.54 -9.37 0.70
N LEU A 178 10.66 -8.06 0.58
CA LEU A 178 9.66 -7.07 0.96
C LEU A 178 8.98 -6.53 -0.30
N TYR A 179 7.66 -6.62 -0.37
CA TYR A 179 6.84 -5.87 -1.30
C TYR A 179 6.27 -4.64 -0.61
N PHE A 180 6.73 -3.47 -1.01
CA PHE A 180 6.39 -2.18 -0.39
C PHE A 180 5.97 -1.15 -1.42
N SER A 181 4.83 -0.50 -1.17
CA SER A 181 4.40 0.70 -1.87
C SER A 181 3.54 1.56 -0.93
N ALA A 182 3.53 2.85 -1.18
CA ALA A 182 2.69 3.82 -0.49
C ALA A 182 2.41 4.98 -1.45
N LEU A 183 1.21 5.56 -1.41
CA LEU A 183 0.91 6.80 -2.14
C LEU A 183 1.95 7.88 -1.83
N THR A 184 2.66 8.34 -2.85
CA THR A 184 3.62 9.44 -2.73
C THR A 184 2.99 10.77 -3.17
N ARG A 185 3.69 11.88 -2.86
CA ARG A 185 3.30 13.20 -3.35
C ARG A 185 3.17 13.24 -4.87
N LEU A 186 4.15 12.67 -5.58
CA LEU A 186 4.13 12.63 -7.04
C LEU A 186 2.97 11.79 -7.57
N ASP A 187 2.62 10.70 -6.87
CA ASP A 187 1.50 9.87 -7.27
C ASP A 187 0.17 10.61 -7.14
N LEU A 188 -0.04 11.30 -6.02
CA LEU A 188 -1.23 12.12 -5.85
C LEU A 188 -1.28 13.24 -6.90
N GLU A 189 -0.15 13.86 -7.24
CA GLU A 189 -0.13 14.95 -8.22
C GLU A 189 -0.34 14.50 -9.68
N ARG A 190 0.09 13.28 -10.05
CA ARG A 190 0.22 12.90 -11.47
C ARG A 190 -0.31 11.52 -11.85
N ASN A 191 -0.35 10.58 -10.91
CA ASN A 191 -0.50 9.16 -11.25
C ASN A 191 -1.81 8.55 -10.76
N CYS A 192 -2.49 9.15 -9.77
CA CYS A 192 -3.67 8.54 -9.18
C CYS A 192 -4.98 9.03 -9.79
N ASP A 193 -6.04 8.25 -9.56
CA ASP A 193 -7.41 8.66 -9.78
C ASP A 193 -7.92 9.42 -8.54
N HIS A 194 -8.05 10.74 -8.67
CA HIS A 194 -8.42 11.62 -7.56
C HIS A 194 -9.81 11.36 -6.98
N GLU A 195 -10.72 10.72 -7.72
CA GLU A 195 -12.06 10.41 -7.22
C GLU A 195 -12.07 9.17 -6.32
N ARG A 196 -11.15 8.24 -6.59
CA ARG A 196 -11.06 6.93 -5.93
C ARG A 196 -9.92 6.83 -4.90
N THR A 197 -8.97 7.76 -4.92
CA THR A 197 -7.86 7.83 -3.98
C THR A 197 -8.21 8.67 -2.75
N ASP A 198 -7.94 8.12 -1.56
CA ASP A 198 -8.00 8.90 -0.32
C ASP A 198 -6.80 9.85 -0.25
N ALA A 199 -7.08 11.16 -0.28
CA ALA A 199 -6.07 12.21 -0.21
C ALA A 199 -5.81 12.69 1.23
N ASP A 200 -6.65 12.31 2.20
CA ASP A 200 -6.36 12.56 3.61
C ASP A 200 -5.30 11.54 4.04
N VAL A 201 -4.02 11.86 3.82
CA VAL A 201 -2.86 11.04 4.17
C VAL A 201 -1.62 11.90 4.42
N HIS A 202 -0.58 11.33 5.05
CA HIS A 202 0.72 11.98 5.18
C HIS A 202 1.58 11.73 3.93
N LEU A 203 1.46 12.63 2.95
CA LEU A 203 2.22 12.54 1.70
C LEU A 203 3.73 12.73 1.91
N ARG A 204 4.50 11.85 1.29
CA ARG A 204 5.97 11.86 1.30
C ARG A 204 6.51 11.58 -0.10
N SER A 205 7.77 11.94 -0.34
CA SER A 205 8.43 11.57 -1.59
C SER A 205 8.84 10.10 -1.59
N ALA A 206 8.97 9.49 -2.77
CA ALA A 206 9.55 8.16 -2.92
C ALA A 206 10.96 8.09 -2.29
N HIS A 207 11.77 9.14 -2.47
CA HIS A 207 13.10 9.27 -1.87
C HIS A 207 13.06 9.09 -0.34
N TRP A 208 12.07 9.64 0.36
CA TRP A 208 11.94 9.49 1.81
C TRP A 208 11.81 8.03 2.25
N TYR A 209 11.00 7.23 1.54
CA TYR A 209 10.86 5.81 1.81
C TYR A 209 12.11 5.03 1.41
N ARG A 210 12.60 5.24 0.18
CA ARG A 210 13.77 4.56 -0.40
C ARG A 210 15.02 4.72 0.47
N ALA A 211 15.35 5.94 0.89
CA ALA A 211 16.51 6.21 1.74
C ALA A 211 16.50 5.40 3.05
N ARG A 212 15.31 5.10 3.59
CA ARG A 212 15.16 4.31 4.82
C ARG A 212 15.20 2.81 4.57
N LEU A 213 14.58 2.34 3.49
CA LEU A 213 14.60 0.93 3.10
C LEU A 213 16.00 0.48 2.68
N ARG A 214 16.74 1.31 1.94
CA ARG A 214 18.10 0.98 1.46
C ARG A 214 19.10 0.64 2.56
N ARG A 215 18.85 1.06 3.80
CA ARG A 215 19.65 0.67 4.99
C ARG A 215 19.64 -0.83 5.26
N GLN A 216 18.58 -1.52 4.85
CA GLN A 216 18.32 -2.93 5.20
C GLN A 216 17.97 -3.79 3.98
N PHE A 217 17.68 -3.17 2.85
CA PHE A 217 17.24 -3.83 1.62
C PHE A 217 17.98 -3.29 0.39
N ARG A 218 17.98 -4.09 -0.67
CA ARG A 218 18.35 -3.71 -2.05
C ARG A 218 17.05 -3.52 -2.85
N GLU A 219 16.95 -2.45 -3.62
CA GLU A 219 15.78 -2.19 -4.46
C GLU A 219 15.83 -3.08 -5.72
N ALA A 220 14.68 -3.60 -6.13
CA ALA A 220 14.52 -4.49 -7.29
C ALA A 220 13.45 -3.98 -8.28
N GLY A 221 13.08 -2.70 -8.16
CA GLY A 221 12.01 -2.08 -8.93
C GLY A 221 10.61 -2.60 -8.56
N LEU A 222 9.58 -1.98 -9.15
CA LEU A 222 8.16 -2.39 -9.03
C LEU A 222 7.64 -2.60 -7.59
N GLY A 223 8.26 -1.94 -6.60
CA GLY A 223 7.93 -2.08 -5.18
C GLY A 223 8.61 -3.26 -4.48
N PHE A 224 9.52 -3.98 -5.13
CA PHE A 224 10.25 -5.10 -4.55
C PHE A 224 11.58 -4.68 -3.94
N TRP A 225 11.88 -5.30 -2.81
CA TRP A 225 13.05 -5.05 -1.99
C TRP A 225 13.61 -6.36 -1.46
N LEU A 226 14.87 -6.66 -1.74
CA LEU A 226 15.53 -7.87 -1.24
C LEU A 226 16.28 -7.56 0.06
N ARG A 227 16.12 -8.41 1.07
CA ARG A 227 16.83 -8.28 2.35
C ARG A 227 18.34 -8.35 2.10
N ARG A 228 19.09 -7.37 2.60
CA ARG A 228 20.56 -7.41 2.59
C ARG A 228 21.06 -8.62 3.39
N GLY A 229 22.00 -9.36 2.82
CA GLY A 229 22.56 -10.59 3.40
C GLY A 229 21.70 -11.84 3.19
N ALA A 230 20.50 -11.73 2.62
CA ALA A 230 19.79 -12.92 2.14
C ALA A 230 20.54 -13.52 0.93
N PRO A 231 20.59 -14.85 0.78
CA PRO A 231 21.22 -15.51 -0.37
C PRO A 231 20.30 -15.43 -1.60
N LEU A 232 19.93 -14.21 -1.99
CA LEU A 232 19.07 -13.88 -3.12
C LEU A 232 19.84 -12.97 -4.07
N THR A 233 19.89 -13.35 -5.33
CA THR A 233 20.65 -12.64 -6.36
C THR A 233 19.69 -11.92 -7.31
N LEU A 234 20.05 -10.68 -7.64
CA LEU A 234 19.56 -9.95 -8.79
C LEU A 234 20.76 -9.61 -9.65
N TRP A 235 20.61 -9.72 -10.96
CA TRP A 235 21.60 -9.26 -11.91
C TRP A 235 21.70 -7.73 -11.88
N GLU A 236 22.81 -7.18 -12.38
CA GLU A 236 23.11 -5.75 -12.27
C GLU A 236 21.98 -4.86 -12.81
N LEU A 237 21.41 -5.20 -13.97
CA LEU A 237 20.33 -4.46 -14.60
C LEU A 237 18.93 -4.70 -13.99
N GLU A 238 18.82 -5.64 -13.05
CA GLU A 238 17.58 -5.94 -12.33
C GLU A 238 17.49 -5.21 -10.98
N ALA A 239 18.58 -4.55 -10.57
CA ALA A 239 18.68 -3.78 -9.33
C ALA A 239 18.76 -2.27 -9.62
N GLU A 240 18.21 -1.46 -8.71
CA GLU A 240 18.15 0.02 -8.80
C GLU A 240 18.96 0.71 -7.68
#